data_AF-A0A7J9JU90-F1
#
_entry.id   AF-A0A7J9JU90-F1
#
_cell.length_a   1.000
_cell.length_b   1.000
_cell.length_c   1.000
_cell.angle_alpha   90.00
_cell.angle_beta   90.00
_cell.angle_gamma   90.00
#
_symmetry.space_group_name_H-M   'P 1'
#
loop_
_entity.id
_entity.type
_entity.pdbx_description
1 polymer ?
#
loop_
_entity_poly.entity_id
_entity_poly.type
_entity_poly.pdbx_seq_one_letter_code
_entity_poly.pdbx_strand_id
1 'polypeptide(L)'
;TNFFILFLHVLFHFLHDRLTLPFVCFFFCSRPMEEDTVKNEEEEFNTGPLSVLMMSVKNNTQVLINCRNNKKLLGRVRAFDRHCNMVLENVREMWTEVPKTGKGKKKALPVNKDRFISKMFLRGDSVIIVLRNPK
;
A
#
# COMPACT_ATOMS: atom_id res chain seq x y z
N THR A 1 20.46 5.76 5.43
CA THR A 1 20.23 5.51 6.88
C THR A 1 18.76 5.42 7.25
N ASN A 2 17.85 6.28 6.73
CA ASN A 2 16.41 6.19 7.02
C ASN A 2 15.67 4.97 6.41
N PHE A 3 16.14 4.43 5.29
CA PHE A 3 15.48 3.28 4.63
C PHE A 3 15.73 1.95 5.37
N PHE A 4 16.90 1.79 6.01
CA PHE A 4 17.27 0.57 6.73
C PHE A 4 16.57 0.47 8.09
N ILE A 5 16.34 1.62 8.76
CA ILE A 5 15.57 1.69 10.01
C ILE A 5 14.09 1.42 9.73
N LEU A 6 13.55 1.87 8.58
CA LEU A 6 12.18 1.58 8.14
C LEU A 6 12.00 0.11 7.86
N PHE A 7 12.98 -0.49 7.20
CA PHE A 7 12.96 -1.91 6.91
C PHE A 7 13.04 -2.76 8.18
N LEU A 8 13.93 -2.44 9.12
CA LEU A 8 14.10 -3.24 10.35
C LEU A 8 12.94 -3.07 11.33
N HIS A 9 12.37 -1.87 11.44
CA HIS A 9 11.24 -1.62 12.33
C HIS A 9 9.91 -2.15 11.77
N VAL A 10 9.69 -2.03 10.46
CA VAL A 10 8.53 -2.65 9.78
C VAL A 10 8.64 -4.17 9.86
N LEU A 11 9.84 -4.76 9.75
CA LEU A 11 10.06 -6.21 9.89
C LEU A 11 9.83 -6.70 11.33
N PHE A 12 10.23 -5.92 12.35
CA PHE A 12 9.97 -6.24 13.75
C PHE A 12 8.47 -6.21 14.09
N HIS A 13 7.73 -5.27 13.51
CA HIS A 13 6.28 -5.21 13.64
C HIS A 13 5.56 -6.31 12.84
N PHE A 14 6.17 -6.80 11.77
CA PHE A 14 5.60 -7.84 10.92
C PHE A 14 5.58 -9.24 11.56
N LEU A 15 6.51 -9.50 12.48
CA LEU A 15 6.76 -10.81 13.09
C LEU A 15 5.90 -11.06 14.36
N HIS A 16 5.25 -10.04 14.90
CA HIS A 16 4.41 -10.15 16.10
C HIS A 16 2.92 -9.97 15.75
N ASP A 17 2.38 -10.89 14.95
CA ASP A 17 0.93 -10.93 14.72
C ASP A 17 0.18 -11.41 15.97
N ARG A 18 -0.86 -10.65 16.32
CA ARG A 18 -1.98 -10.92 17.26
C ARG A 18 -1.94 -10.29 18.65
N LEU A 19 -1.96 -8.96 18.73
CA LEU A 19 -2.80 -8.15 19.64
C LEU A 19 -2.30 -6.69 19.55
N THR A 20 -3.20 -5.71 19.57
CA THR A 20 -2.95 -4.24 19.61
C THR A 20 -2.72 -3.49 18.28
N LEU A 21 -3.80 -3.31 17.51
CA LEU A 21 -4.00 -2.09 16.70
C LEU A 21 -4.82 -1.14 17.57
N PRO A 22 -4.23 -0.04 18.07
CA PRO A 22 -4.16 1.19 17.26
C PRO A 22 -2.78 1.90 17.25
N PHE A 23 -1.75 1.33 17.88
CA PHE A 23 -0.54 2.09 18.25
C PHE A 23 0.61 2.12 17.23
N VAL A 24 0.52 1.43 16.08
CA VAL A 24 1.74 1.17 15.27
C VAL A 24 1.87 2.02 14.00
N CYS A 25 1.10 3.11 13.93
CA CYS A 25 1.51 4.27 13.12
C CYS A 25 2.59 5.11 13.85
N PHE A 26 2.79 4.88 15.15
CA PHE A 26 3.51 5.78 16.06
C PHE A 26 5.04 5.66 16.03
N PHE A 27 5.60 4.56 15.52
CA PHE A 27 7.00 4.25 15.79
C PHE A 27 7.99 4.62 14.67
N PHE A 28 7.55 5.29 13.60
CA PHE A 28 8.47 5.74 12.55
C PHE A 28 8.98 7.18 12.67
N CYS A 29 8.55 7.91 13.70
CA CYS A 29 9.07 9.24 14.00
C CYS A 29 10.04 9.15 15.18
N SER A 30 11.34 8.94 14.94
CA SER A 30 12.36 9.20 15.94
C SER A 30 12.56 10.72 16.10
N ARG A 31 11.56 11.43 16.62
CA ARG A 31 11.66 12.78 17.22
C ARG A 31 10.61 12.93 18.33
N PRO A 32 10.95 13.60 19.45
CA PRO A 32 10.13 13.61 20.65
C PRO A 32 8.83 14.39 20.43
N MET A 33 7.73 13.81 20.90
CA MET A 33 6.49 14.41 21.43
C MET A 33 6.22 15.88 21.06
N GLU A 34 5.51 16.10 19.96
CA GLU A 34 4.66 17.29 19.77
C GLU A 34 3.25 16.79 19.46
N GLU A 35 2.44 16.54 20.49
CA GLU A 35 1.05 16.05 20.37
C GLU A 35 0.17 16.94 19.48
N ASP A 36 0.57 18.20 19.28
CA ASP A 36 -0.15 19.15 18.44
C ASP A 36 0.12 18.97 16.94
N THR A 37 1.28 18.42 16.56
CA THR A 37 1.61 18.16 15.14
C THR A 37 0.84 16.96 14.60
N VAL A 38 0.69 15.90 15.40
CA VAL A 38 -0.03 14.67 15.01
C VAL A 38 -1.53 14.96 14.81
N LYS A 39 -2.12 15.79 15.68
CA LYS A 39 -3.54 16.16 15.58
C LYS A 39 -3.83 17.00 14.32
N ASN A 40 -2.95 17.94 13.99
CA ASN A 40 -3.09 18.73 12.76
C ASN A 40 -2.96 17.85 11.50
N GLU A 41 -2.02 16.91 11.47
CA GLU A 41 -1.86 16.00 10.34
C GLU A 41 -3.10 15.09 10.17
N GLU A 42 -3.65 14.55 11.26
CA GLU A 42 -4.89 13.77 11.22
C GLU A 42 -6.09 14.55 10.67
N GLU A 43 -6.22 15.82 11.04
CA GLU A 43 -7.27 16.72 10.54
C GLU A 43 -7.11 17.05 9.06
N GLU A 44 -5.88 17.27 8.60
CA GLU A 44 -5.55 17.44 7.18
C GLU A 44 -5.88 16.19 6.35
N PHE A 45 -5.68 14.99 6.93
CA PHE A 45 -6.09 13.74 6.29
C PHE A 45 -7.61 13.55 6.25
N ASN A 46 -8.36 14.10 7.19
CA ASN A 46 -9.81 13.93 7.28
C ASN A 46 -10.58 14.81 6.28
N THR A 47 -10.08 15.99 5.94
CA THR A 47 -10.76 16.94 5.02
C THR A 47 -10.21 16.95 3.59
N GLY A 48 -9.14 16.21 3.31
CA GLY A 48 -8.48 16.18 2.00
C GLY A 48 -8.84 14.99 1.08
N PRO A 49 -8.25 14.94 -0.13
CA PRO A 49 -8.38 13.80 -1.06
C PRO A 49 -7.79 12.49 -0.50
N LEU A 50 -6.93 12.58 0.53
CA LEU A 50 -6.37 11.44 1.26
C LEU A 50 -7.37 10.80 2.23
N SER A 51 -8.52 11.44 2.50
CA SER A 51 -9.60 10.88 3.31
C SER A 51 -10.09 9.52 2.80
N VAL A 52 -10.00 9.28 1.49
CA VAL A 52 -10.34 7.97 0.87
C VAL A 52 -9.47 6.84 1.43
N LEU A 53 -8.18 7.11 1.65
CA LEU A 53 -7.24 6.17 2.24
C LEU A 53 -7.51 5.99 3.73
N MET A 54 -7.77 7.09 4.45
CA MET A 54 -8.14 7.06 5.86
C MET A 54 -9.39 6.20 6.12
N MET A 55 -10.44 6.39 5.33
CA MET A 55 -11.65 5.55 5.38
C MET A 55 -11.34 4.09 5.05
N SER A 56 -10.41 3.85 4.13
CA SER A 56 -10.03 2.49 3.73
C SER A 56 -9.28 1.73 4.82
N VAL A 57 -8.45 2.43 5.61
CA VAL A 57 -7.79 1.86 6.79
C VAL A 57 -8.80 1.61 7.91
N LYS A 58 -9.65 2.60 8.23
CA LYS A 58 -10.68 2.48 9.29
C LYS A 58 -11.66 1.33 9.02
N ASN A 59 -12.15 1.23 7.78
CA ASN A 59 -13.13 0.22 7.39
C ASN A 59 -12.46 -1.09 6.92
N ASN A 60 -11.13 -1.15 6.91
CA ASN A 60 -10.35 -2.25 6.35
C ASN A 60 -10.81 -2.65 4.93
N THR A 61 -11.24 -1.69 4.10
CA THR A 61 -11.80 -2.01 2.77
C THR A 61 -10.71 -2.44 1.80
N GLN A 62 -11.11 -3.19 0.77
CA GLN A 62 -10.21 -3.51 -0.32
C GLN A 62 -10.04 -2.28 -1.23
N VAL A 63 -8.79 -2.01 -1.57
CA VAL A 63 -8.41 -0.98 -2.53
C VAL A 63 -7.75 -1.61 -3.74
N LEU A 64 -7.98 -1.01 -4.90
CA LEU A 64 -7.27 -1.30 -6.13
C LEU A 64 -6.27 -0.17 -6.38
N ILE A 65 -5.00 -0.51 -6.45
CA ILE A 65 -3.90 0.42 -6.71
C ILE A 65 -3.34 0.12 -8.09
N ASN A 66 -3.30 1.13 -8.95
CA ASN A 66 -2.62 1.04 -10.23
C ASN A 66 -1.20 1.60 -10.10
N CYS A 67 -0.21 0.75 -10.32
CA CYS A 67 1.19 1.14 -10.27
C CYS A 67 1.71 1.61 -11.64
N ARG A 68 2.79 2.39 -11.64
CA ARG A 68 3.47 2.89 -12.85
C ARG A 68 3.97 1.79 -13.79
N ASN A 69 4.19 0.59 -13.26
CA ASN A 69 4.69 -0.55 -14.02
C ASN A 69 3.57 -1.32 -14.76
N ASN A 70 2.38 -0.71 -14.94
CA ASN A 70 1.18 -1.36 -15.50
C ASN A 70 0.74 -2.62 -14.74
N LYS A 71 1.13 -2.72 -13.47
CA LYS A 71 0.70 -3.76 -12.55
C LYS A 71 -0.41 -3.23 -11.67
N LYS A 72 -1.41 -4.07 -11.42
CA LYS A 72 -2.54 -3.74 -10.54
C LYS A 72 -2.41 -4.52 -9.25
N LEU A 73 -2.47 -3.81 -8.12
CA LEU A 73 -2.44 -4.41 -6.79
C LEU A 73 -3.83 -4.31 -6.19
N LEU A 74 -4.37 -5.43 -5.75
CA LEU A 74 -5.61 -5.47 -4.98
C LEU A 74 -5.27 -5.92 -3.56
N GLY A 75 -5.53 -5.08 -2.56
CA GLY A 75 -5.13 -5.37 -1.19
C GLY A 75 -5.87 -4.52 -0.17
N ARG A 76 -5.50 -4.66 1.10
CA ARG A 76 -5.99 -3.80 2.18
C ARG A 76 -4.84 -2.95 2.70
N VAL A 77 -5.09 -1.65 2.90
CA VAL A 77 -4.11 -0.73 3.47
C VAL A 77 -4.14 -0.84 4.98
N ARG A 78 -2.98 -0.98 5.62
CA ARG A 78 -2.85 -0.91 7.08
C ARG A 78 -2.36 0.43 7.59
N ALA A 79 -1.42 1.02 6.88
CA ALA A 79 -0.87 2.32 7.20
C ALA A 79 -0.55 3.07 5.90
N PHE A 80 -0.63 4.38 5.95
CA PHE A 80 -0.25 5.27 4.87
C PHE A 80 0.54 6.46 5.41
N ASP A 81 1.25 7.15 4.53
CA ASP A 81 2.11 8.30 4.81
C ASP A 81 1.71 9.47 3.89
N ARG A 82 2.17 10.69 4.17
CA ARG A 82 1.95 11.91 3.36
C ARG A 82 2.46 11.78 1.93
N HIS A 83 3.51 10.98 1.73
CA HIS A 83 4.08 10.68 0.41
C HIS A 83 3.31 9.58 -0.31
N CYS A 84 2.18 9.11 0.23
CA CYS A 84 1.45 7.93 -0.24
C CYS A 84 2.28 6.63 -0.17
N ASN A 85 3.28 6.55 0.72
CA ASN A 85 3.87 5.26 1.07
C ASN A 85 2.82 4.44 1.81
N MET A 86 2.68 3.15 1.49
CA MET A 86 1.62 2.32 2.04
C MET A 86 2.15 0.99 2.52
N VAL A 87 1.64 0.54 3.66
CA VAL A 87 1.79 -0.85 4.11
C VAL A 87 0.51 -1.59 3.74
N LEU A 88 0.66 -2.64 2.94
CA LEU A 88 -0.44 -3.43 2.42
C LEU A 88 -0.43 -4.85 2.99
N GLU A 89 -1.62 -5.39 3.25
CA GLU A 89 -1.86 -6.78 3.63
C GLU A 89 -2.76 -7.48 2.62
N ASN A 90 -2.56 -8.79 2.49
CA ASN A 90 -3.30 -9.69 1.61
C ASN A 90 -3.36 -9.16 0.17
N VAL A 91 -2.18 -8.86 -0.39
CA VAL A 91 -2.05 -8.24 -1.71
C VAL A 91 -2.10 -9.31 -2.80
N ARG A 92 -2.95 -9.08 -3.79
CA ARG A 92 -2.96 -9.78 -5.06
C ARG A 92 -2.39 -8.86 -6.13
N GLU A 93 -1.21 -9.19 -6.62
CA GLU A 93 -0.59 -8.53 -7.76
C GLU A 93 -1.09 -9.18 -9.06
N MET A 94 -1.61 -8.37 -9.97
CA MET A 94 -2.15 -8.81 -11.25
C MET A 94 -1.39 -8.09 -12.38
N TRP A 95 -0.85 -8.86 -13.32
CA TRP A 95 -0.25 -8.31 -14.54
C TRP A 95 -0.58 -9.18 -15.74
N THR A 96 -0.56 -8.57 -16.91
CA THR A 96 -0.79 -9.25 -18.19
C THR A 96 0.56 -9.42 -18.89
N GLU A 97 0.93 -10.65 -19.18
CA GLU A 97 2.05 -10.92 -20.09
C GLU A 97 1.48 -11.16 -21.48
N VAL A 98 2.03 -10.42 -22.46
CA VAL A 98 1.78 -10.70 -23.87
C VAL A 98 2.94 -11.58 -24.33
N PRO A 99 2.71 -12.87 -24.61
CA PRO A 99 3.78 -13.74 -25.09
C PRO A 99 4.31 -13.18 -26.41
N LYS A 100 5.62 -12.97 -26.50
CA LYS A 100 6.25 -12.62 -27.77
C LYS A 100 6.29 -13.88 -28.63
N THR A 101 5.24 -14.08 -29.42
CA THR A 101 5.19 -15.14 -30.42
C THR A 101 6.28 -14.92 -31.48
N GLY A 102 7.01 -15.99 -31.85
CA GLY A 102 7.99 -15.96 -32.93
C GLY A 102 7.40 -15.53 -34.28
N LYS A 103 8.24 -14.98 -35.17
CA LYS A 103 7.85 -14.46 -36.49
C LYS A 103 6.94 -15.46 -37.22
N GLY A 104 5.68 -15.06 -37.47
CA GLY A 104 4.74 -15.79 -38.36
C GLY A 104 3.53 -16.48 -37.71
N LYS A 105 3.40 -16.52 -36.38
CA LYS A 105 2.20 -17.07 -35.71
C LYS A 105 1.30 -15.94 -35.15
N LYS A 106 -0.02 -16.17 -35.18
CA LYS A 106 -1.05 -15.22 -34.68
C LYS A 106 -0.66 -14.68 -33.30
N LYS A 107 -0.91 -13.39 -33.05
CA LYS A 107 -0.66 -12.72 -31.76
C LYS A 107 -1.22 -13.61 -30.64
N ALA A 108 -0.37 -14.04 -29.71
CA ALA A 108 -0.81 -14.84 -28.58
C ALA A 108 -1.76 -14.00 -27.71
N LEU A 109 -2.78 -14.67 -27.17
CA LEU A 109 -3.73 -14.04 -26.25
C LEU A 109 -2.97 -13.52 -25.02
N PRO A 110 -3.34 -12.34 -24.50
CA PRO A 110 -2.76 -11.84 -23.26
C PRO A 110 -3.07 -12.83 -22.14
N VAL A 111 -2.03 -13.28 -21.44
CA VAL A 111 -2.17 -14.20 -20.31
C VAL A 111 -2.14 -13.38 -19.03
N ASN A 112 -3.24 -13.45 -18.29
CA ASN A 112 -3.34 -12.84 -16.97
C ASN A 112 -2.59 -13.73 -15.97
N LYS A 113 -1.62 -13.14 -15.27
CA LYS A 113 -0.95 -13.78 -14.15
C LYS A 113 -1.31 -13.06 -12.87
N ASP A 114 -1.49 -13.85 -11.81
CA ASP A 114 -1.69 -13.36 -10.47
C ASP A 114 -0.65 -13.94 -9.51
N ARG A 115 -0.21 -13.11 -8.56
CA ARG A 115 0.65 -13.50 -7.45
C ARG A 115 0.05 -13.01 -6.15
N PHE A 116 0.01 -13.89 -5.15
CA PHE A 116 -0.41 -13.53 -3.81
C PHE A 116 0.80 -13.21 -2.92
N ILE A 117 0.69 -12.13 -2.17
CA ILE A 117 1.73 -11.62 -1.26
C ILE A 117 1.04 -11.25 0.05
N SER A 118 1.41 -11.92 1.13
CA SER A 118 0.71 -11.80 2.42
C SER A 118 0.82 -10.40 3.00
N LYS A 119 2.00 -9.79 3.00
CA LYS A 119 2.13 -8.35 3.28
C LYS A 119 3.30 -7.72 2.51
N MET A 120 3.17 -6.45 2.17
CA MET A 120 4.03 -5.74 1.21
C MET A 120 4.13 -4.27 1.59
N PHE A 121 5.33 -3.70 1.44
CA PHE A 121 5.56 -2.25 1.51
C PHE A 121 5.57 -1.66 0.11
N LEU A 122 4.75 -0.63 -0.12
CA LEU A 122 4.66 0.11 -1.37
C LEU A 122 5.18 1.53 -1.17
N ARG A 123 6.04 1.97 -2.09
CA ARG A 123 6.55 3.34 -2.12
C ARG A 123 5.61 4.23 -2.94
N GLY A 124 5.38 5.45 -2.47
CA GLY A 124 4.42 6.39 -3.05
C GLY A 124 4.71 6.83 -4.49
N ASP A 125 5.99 6.90 -4.87
CA ASP A 125 6.42 7.27 -6.24
C ASP A 125 5.87 6.31 -7.32
N SER A 126 5.52 5.08 -6.93
CA SER A 126 5.02 4.05 -7.86
C SER A 126 3.51 4.05 -8.02
N VAL A 127 2.77 4.77 -7.18
CA VAL A 127 1.31 4.83 -7.18
C VAL A 127 0.84 5.86 -8.20
N ILE A 128 -0.07 5.48 -9.10
CA ILE A 128 -0.71 6.43 -10.01
C ILE A 128 -2.12 6.74 -9.51
N ILE A 129 -2.94 5.71 -9.31
CA ILE A 129 -4.34 5.85 -8.93
C ILE A 129 -4.66 4.84 -7.84
N VAL A 130 -5.41 5.31 -6.84
CA VAL A 130 -6.03 4.46 -5.82
C VAL A 130 -7.54 4.54 -6.01
N LEU A 131 -8.16 3.37 -6.15
CA LEU A 131 -9.60 3.22 -6.23
C LEU A 131 -10.09 2.44 -5.01
N ARG A 132 -11.03 3.03 -4.27
CA ARG A 132 -11.75 2.33 -3.21
C ARG A 132 -12.78 1.42 -3.87
N ASN A 133 -12.85 0.15 -3.45
CA ASN A 133 -13.93 -0.72 -3.89
C ASN A 133 -15.25 -0.29 -3.21
N PRO A 134 -16.31 0.10 -3.95
CA PRO A 134 -17.63 0.28 -3.37
C PRO A 134 -18.18 -1.11 -3.02
N LYS A 135 -17.99 -1.51 -1.77
CA LYS A 135 -18.72 -2.61 -1.14
C LYS A 135 -19.60 -2.03 -0.05
#